data_AF-U9T1B7-F1
#
_entry.id   AF-U9T1B7-F1
#
_cell.length_a   1.000
_cell.length_b   1.000
_cell.length_c   1.000
_cell.angle_alpha   90.00
_cell.angle_beta   90.00
_cell.angle_gamma   90.00
#
_symmetry.space_group_name_H-M   'P 1'
#
loop_
_entity.id
_entity.type
_entity.pdbx_description
1 polymer ?
#
loop_
_entity_poly.entity_id
_entity_poly.type
_entity_poly.pdbx_seq_one_letter_code
_entity_poly.pdbx_strand_id
1 'polypeptide(L)'
;MTFTSIVSEINLITTINIIILLYVSRYYYKYFTCQSQLPGPFPLPLIGNLHQIGLNPAQYVKDNHKKYGDMFEIWVDPGTVKHANVDGLAFNGNLTTWKRNRKIVMQSINSPRFSPNLYNHYLMRMKVIGIEKIIKLILLNG
;
A
#
# COMPACT_ATOMS: atom_id res chain seq x y z
N MET A 1 3.80 0.71 52.83
CA MET A 1 3.17 0.06 51.67
C MET A 1 4.27 -0.65 50.90
N THR A 2 4.24 -1.98 50.80
CA THR A 2 5.30 -2.76 50.14
C THR A 2 5.06 -2.81 48.63
N PHE A 3 6.10 -2.89 47.80
CA PHE A 3 5.95 -3.04 46.35
C PHE A 3 5.01 -4.20 45.96
N THR A 4 5.03 -5.26 46.76
CA THR A 4 4.17 -6.45 46.61
C THR A 4 2.68 -6.16 46.80
N SER A 5 2.30 -5.22 47.67
CA SER A 5 0.89 -4.85 47.89
C SER A 5 0.32 -4.01 46.75
N ILE A 6 1.16 -3.18 46.13
CA ILE A 6 0.78 -2.39 44.94
C ILE A 6 0.51 -3.30 43.74
N VAL A 7 1.37 -4.31 43.51
CA VAL A 7 1.22 -5.23 42.37
C VAL A 7 -0.02 -6.13 42.51
N SER A 8 -0.41 -6.50 43.73
CA SER A 8 -1.60 -7.33 43.97
C SER A 8 -2.94 -6.61 43.74
N GLU A 9 -2.93 -5.27 43.67
CA GLU A 9 -4.13 -4.44 43.41
C GLU A 9 -4.33 -4.13 41.92
N ILE A 10 -3.37 -4.48 41.06
CA ILE A 10 -3.46 -4.21 39.63
C ILE A 10 -4.52 -5.15 39.01
N ASN A 11 -5.68 -4.57 38.71
CA ASN A 11 -6.78 -5.27 38.07
C ASN A 11 -6.39 -5.67 36.63
N LEU A 12 -6.55 -6.94 36.27
CA LEU A 12 -6.27 -7.48 34.93
C LEU A 12 -6.91 -6.63 33.82
N ILE A 13 -8.15 -6.16 34.03
CA ILE A 13 -8.86 -5.30 33.09
C ILE A 13 -8.13 -3.97 32.90
N THR A 14 -7.65 -3.36 34.00
CA THR A 14 -6.87 -2.10 33.93
C THR A 14 -5.55 -2.29 33.20
N THR A 15 -4.86 -3.41 33.42
CA THR A 15 -3.63 -3.76 32.71
C THR A 15 -3.86 -3.90 31.21
N ILE A 16 -4.91 -4.63 30.81
CA ILE A 16 -5.26 -4.82 29.41
C ILE A 16 -5.58 -3.47 28.74
N ASN A 17 -6.35 -2.60 29.40
CA ASN A 17 -6.66 -1.27 28.88
C ASN A 17 -5.41 -0.41 28.67
N ILE A 18 -4.46 -0.44 29.61
CA ILE A 18 -3.19 0.29 29.48
C ILE A 18 -2.38 -0.22 28.28
N ILE A 19 -2.30 -1.55 28.10
CA ILE A 19 -1.58 -2.16 26.98
C ILE A 19 -2.21 -1.74 25.64
N ILE A 20 -3.54 -1.76 25.53
CA ILE A 20 -4.27 -1.31 24.34
C ILE A 20 -3.99 0.17 24.07
N LEU A 21 -4.07 1.02 25.10
CA LEU A 21 -3.81 2.45 24.96
C LEU A 21 -2.39 2.73 24.48
N LEU A 22 -1.38 2.06 25.05
CA LEU A 22 0.01 2.20 24.64
C LEU A 22 0.23 1.73 23.20
N TYR A 23 -0.39 0.61 22.81
CA TYR A 23 -0.34 0.09 21.45
C TYR A 23 -0.93 1.09 20.45
N VAL A 24 -2.14 1.59 20.71
CA VAL A 24 -2.84 2.56 19.86
C VAL A 24 -2.06 3.87 19.77
N SER A 25 -1.52 4.35 20.89
CA SER A 25 -0.71 5.57 20.95
C SER A 25 0.56 5.44 20.11
N ARG A 26 1.28 4.31 20.24
CA ARG A 26 2.48 4.03 19.43
C ARG A 26 2.15 3.95 17.93
N TYR A 27 1.03 3.33 17.58
CA TYR A 27 0.56 3.22 16.20
C TYR A 27 0.34 4.62 15.60
N TYR A 28 -0.42 5.49 16.28
CA TYR A 28 -0.71 6.82 15.77
C TYR A 28 0.48 7.78 15.84
N TYR A 29 1.36 7.64 16.83
CA TYR A 29 2.62 8.35 16.84
C TYR A 29 3.43 8.07 15.57
N LYS A 30 3.54 6.79 15.18
CA LYS A 30 4.20 6.42 13.92
C LYS A 30 3.46 6.95 12.68
N TYR A 31 2.13 6.90 12.66
CA TYR A 31 1.33 7.42 11.56
C TYR A 31 1.56 8.92 11.34
N PHE A 32 1.48 9.74 12.39
CA PHE A 32 1.65 11.20 12.28
C PHE A 32 3.09 11.66 12.10
N THR A 33 4.07 10.84 12.50
CA THR A 33 5.51 11.12 12.27
C THR A 33 6.02 10.59 10.93
N CYS A 34 5.20 9.88 10.15
CA CYS A 34 5.59 9.40 8.84
C CYS A 34 5.84 10.59 7.89
N GLN A 35 7.03 10.67 7.30
CA GLN A 35 7.44 11.80 6.45
C GLN A 35 6.70 11.87 5.10
N SER A 36 5.93 10.85 4.75
CA SER A 36 5.21 10.84 3.49
C SER A 36 4.00 11.76 3.56
N GLN A 37 4.01 12.81 2.73
CA GLN A 37 3.03 13.90 2.71
C GLN A 37 1.79 13.58 1.86
N LEU A 38 1.67 12.34 1.37
CA LEU A 38 0.56 11.99 0.50
C LEU A 38 -0.74 11.89 1.29
N PRO A 39 -1.83 12.51 0.81
CA PRO A 39 -3.13 12.43 1.45
C PRO A 39 -3.64 10.98 1.42
N GLY A 40 -4.56 10.61 2.32
CA GLY A 40 -5.13 9.27 2.31
C GLY A 40 -6.23 9.05 3.34
N PRO A 41 -6.99 7.95 3.22
CA PRO A 41 -7.99 7.55 4.19
C PRO A 41 -7.36 7.18 5.54
N PHE A 42 -8.07 7.52 6.62
CA PHE A 42 -7.59 7.32 7.99
C PHE A 42 -7.55 5.82 8.36
N PRO A 43 -6.37 5.28 8.76
CA PRO A 43 -6.22 3.86 9.02
C PRO A 43 -6.49 3.49 10.48
N LEU A 44 -7.04 2.29 10.71
CA LEU A 44 -7.23 1.76 12.07
C LEU A 44 -6.01 0.95 12.54
N PRO A 45 -5.73 0.90 13.84
CA PRO A 45 -4.74 -0.02 14.39
C PRO A 45 -5.08 -1.47 14.00
N LEU A 46 -4.05 -2.32 13.84
CA LEU A 46 -4.12 -3.73 13.41
C LEU A 46 -4.53 -3.97 11.95
N ILE A 47 -5.61 -3.36 11.48
CA ILE A 47 -6.21 -3.67 10.16
C ILE A 47 -6.01 -2.58 9.10
N GLY A 48 -5.50 -1.41 9.47
CA GLY A 48 -5.31 -0.29 8.57
C GLY A 48 -6.62 0.13 7.89
N ASN A 49 -6.57 0.34 6.58
CA ASN A 49 -7.70 0.65 5.71
C ASN A 49 -8.40 -0.59 5.13
N LEU A 50 -8.04 -1.82 5.52
CA LEU A 50 -8.70 -3.04 5.01
C LEU A 50 -10.22 -3.00 5.20
N HIS A 51 -10.68 -2.45 6.32
CA HIS A 51 -12.09 -2.27 6.64
C HIS A 51 -12.82 -1.33 5.65
N GLN A 52 -12.10 -0.46 4.95
CA GLN A 52 -12.65 0.47 3.95
C GLN A 52 -12.54 -0.08 2.53
N ILE A 53 -11.52 -0.90 2.25
CA ILE A 53 -11.31 -1.53 0.93
C ILE A 53 -12.50 -2.44 0.56
N GLY A 54 -13.02 -3.18 1.54
CA GLY A 54 -14.14 -4.09 1.34
C GLY A 54 -13.87 -5.15 0.26
N LEU A 55 -14.94 -5.63 -0.38
CA LEU A 55 -14.87 -6.67 -1.42
C LEU A 55 -14.57 -6.12 -2.82
N ASN A 56 -14.58 -4.79 -3.02
CA ASN A 56 -14.33 -4.17 -4.31
C ASN A 56 -13.18 -3.14 -4.24
N PRO A 57 -11.92 -3.61 -4.26
CA PRO A 57 -10.76 -2.73 -4.19
C PRO A 57 -10.69 -1.72 -5.35
N ALA A 58 -11.20 -2.08 -6.54
CA ALA A 58 -11.20 -1.18 -7.68
C ALA A 58 -12.12 0.03 -7.46
N GLN A 59 -13.30 -0.19 -6.87
CA GLN A 59 -14.20 0.90 -6.53
C GLN A 59 -13.64 1.77 -5.40
N TYR A 60 -13.09 1.14 -4.35
CA TYR A 60 -12.41 1.85 -3.28
C TYR A 60 -11.30 2.78 -3.81
N VAL A 61 -10.47 2.28 -4.72
CA VAL A 61 -9.38 3.07 -5.31
C VAL A 61 -9.94 4.26 -6.11
N LYS A 62 -11.01 4.08 -6.89
CA LYS A 62 -11.66 5.17 -7.64
C LYS A 62 -12.24 6.25 -6.72
N ASP A 63 -12.90 5.86 -5.64
CA ASP A 63 -13.54 6.80 -4.72
C ASP A 63 -12.50 7.60 -3.93
N ASN A 64 -11.41 6.95 -3.51
CA ASN A 64 -10.30 7.63 -2.87
C ASN A 64 -9.53 8.53 -3.85
N HIS A 65 -9.38 8.13 -5.11
CA HIS A 65 -8.77 9.00 -6.13
C HIS A 65 -9.56 10.29 -6.36
N LYS A 66 -10.90 10.21 -6.42
CA LYS A 66 -11.75 11.41 -6.51
C LYS A 66 -11.57 12.34 -5.30
N LYS A 67 -11.26 11.80 -4.13
CA LYS A 67 -11.15 12.54 -2.87
C LYS A 67 -9.74 13.07 -2.57
N TYR A 68 -8.72 12.29 -2.89
CA TYR A 68 -7.33 12.51 -2.49
C TYR A 68 -6.39 12.76 -3.68
N GLY A 69 -6.87 12.55 -4.92
CA GLY A 69 -6.12 12.81 -6.16
C GLY A 69 -5.44 11.58 -6.74
N ASP A 70 -4.55 11.82 -7.70
CA ASP A 70 -3.87 10.78 -8.51
C ASP A 70 -3.04 9.82 -7.67
N MET A 71 -2.48 10.29 -6.56
CA MET A 71 -1.70 9.49 -5.61
C MET A 71 -2.16 9.72 -4.18
N PHE A 72 -2.44 8.63 -3.48
CA PHE A 72 -2.81 8.65 -2.07
C PHE A 72 -2.25 7.44 -1.33
N GLU A 73 -2.20 7.53 -0.01
CA GLU A 73 -1.68 6.45 0.84
C GLU A 73 -2.76 5.54 1.39
N ILE A 74 -2.46 4.25 1.42
CA ILE A 74 -3.26 3.24 2.09
C ILE A 74 -2.39 2.38 2.98
N TRP A 75 -2.92 2.01 4.14
CA TRP A 75 -2.29 1.14 5.11
C TRP A 75 -3.02 -0.20 5.09
N VAL A 76 -2.36 -1.28 4.69
CA VAL A 76 -3.04 -2.57 4.46
C VAL A 76 -2.72 -3.58 5.54
N ASP A 77 -1.58 -3.42 6.20
CA ASP A 77 -1.10 -4.26 7.30
C ASP A 77 -0.55 -3.36 8.41
N PRO A 78 -0.38 -3.84 9.66
CA PRO A 78 0.12 -3.03 10.77
C PRO A 78 1.58 -2.61 10.54
N GLY A 79 1.75 -1.55 9.75
CA GLY A 79 3.03 -0.93 9.45
C GLY A 79 3.40 -0.81 7.98
N THR A 80 2.64 -1.39 7.04
CA THR A 80 2.94 -1.29 5.60
C THR A 80 2.10 -0.20 4.95
N VAL A 81 2.78 0.90 4.60
CA VAL A 81 2.24 1.98 3.77
C VAL A 81 2.39 1.58 2.31
N LYS A 82 1.30 1.71 1.54
CA LYS A 82 1.31 1.54 0.09
C LYS A 82 0.80 2.80 -0.57
N HIS A 83 1.43 3.18 -1.66
CA HIS A 83 0.97 4.25 -2.52
C HIS A 83 0.00 3.68 -3.55
N ALA A 84 -1.23 4.16 -3.55
CA ALA A 84 -2.22 3.85 -4.57
C ALA A 84 -2.20 4.95 -5.63
N ASN A 85 -2.12 4.55 -6.90
CA ASN A 85 -2.17 5.46 -8.05
C ASN A 85 -3.15 4.91 -9.10
N VAL A 86 -4.08 5.75 -9.55
CA VAL A 86 -5.12 5.39 -10.53
C VAL A 86 -4.68 5.70 -11.96
N ASP A 87 -3.82 6.70 -12.12
CA ASP A 87 -3.30 7.17 -13.39
C ASP A 87 -1.80 6.86 -13.53
N GLY A 88 -1.44 5.61 -13.24
CA GLY A 88 -0.06 5.14 -13.34
C GLY A 88 0.52 5.35 -14.74
N LEU A 89 1.83 5.59 -14.81
CA LEU A 89 2.54 5.86 -16.07
C LEU A 89 2.19 4.83 -17.15
N ALA A 90 2.31 3.53 -16.85
CA ALA A 90 2.05 2.45 -17.81
C ALA A 90 0.64 1.85 -17.73
N PHE A 91 -0.12 2.14 -16.67
CA PHE A 91 -1.38 1.46 -16.35
C PHE A 91 -2.45 2.47 -15.90
N ASN A 92 -2.70 3.49 -16.73
CA ASN A 92 -3.84 4.40 -16.57
C ASN A 92 -5.00 4.00 -17.50
N GLY A 93 -6.20 4.51 -17.21
CA GLY A 93 -7.42 4.23 -17.98
C GLY A 93 -7.57 5.02 -19.28
N ASN A 94 -6.69 6.00 -19.56
CA ASN A 94 -6.76 6.81 -20.77
C ASN A 94 -5.99 6.15 -21.92
N LEU A 95 -6.71 5.71 -22.95
CA LEU A 95 -6.13 4.97 -24.08
C LEU A 95 -4.97 5.71 -24.79
N THR A 96 -5.07 7.04 -24.93
CA THR A 96 -4.07 7.84 -25.65
C THR A 96 -2.80 8.01 -24.83
N THR A 97 -2.95 8.35 -23.54
CA THR A 97 -1.85 8.47 -22.58
C THR A 97 -1.19 7.12 -22.34
N TRP A 98 -1.98 6.05 -22.21
CA TRP A 98 -1.50 4.68 -22.09
C TRP A 98 -0.63 4.27 -23.27
N LYS A 99 -1.09 4.46 -24.52
CA LYS A 99 -0.30 4.13 -25.73
C LYS A 99 1.06 4.85 -25.73
N ARG A 100 1.06 6.15 -25.44
CA ARG A 100 2.29 6.98 -25.40
C ARG A 100 3.24 6.53 -24.30
N ASN A 101 2.75 6.40 -23.07
CA ASN A 101 3.59 6.06 -21.93
C ASN A 101 4.09 4.61 -21.98
N ARG A 102 3.26 3.68 -22.46
CA ARG A 102 3.66 2.29 -22.72
C ARG A 102 4.88 2.26 -23.62
N LYS A 103 4.88 3.02 -24.73
CA LYS A 103 6.01 3.07 -25.67
C LYS A 103 7.30 3.53 -24.98
N ILE A 104 7.24 4.58 -24.17
CA ILE A 104 8.41 5.13 -23.44
C ILE A 104 8.93 4.11 -22.41
N VAL A 105 8.03 3.49 -21.66
CA VAL A 105 8.38 2.45 -20.68
C VAL A 105 9.02 1.25 -21.37
N MET A 106 8.48 0.79 -22.50
CA MET A 106 9.07 -0.32 -23.27
C MET A 106 10.45 0.02 -23.81
N GLN A 107 10.63 1.22 -24.36
CA GLN A 107 11.95 1.67 -24.81
C GLN A 107 12.97 1.70 -23.67
N SER A 108 12.52 2.04 -22.46
CA SER A 108 13.38 2.08 -21.28
C SER A 108 13.77 0.67 -20.82
N ILE A 109 12.81 -0.26 -20.77
CA ILE A 109 13.03 -1.68 -20.38
C ILE A 109 13.91 -2.41 -21.39
N ASN A 110 13.70 -2.16 -22.69
CA ASN A 110 14.46 -2.80 -23.78
C ASN A 110 15.80 -2.10 -24.05
N SER A 111 16.11 -1.01 -23.35
CA SER A 111 17.40 -0.34 -23.52
C SER A 111 18.53 -1.25 -23.04
N PRO A 112 19.70 -1.25 -23.70
CA PRO A 112 20.84 -2.08 -23.30
C PRO A 112 21.43 -1.71 -21.94
N ARG A 113 21.01 -0.57 -21.36
CA ARG A 113 21.40 -0.12 -20.02
C ARG A 113 20.49 -0.64 -18.91
N PHE A 114 19.33 -1.19 -19.26
CA PHE A 114 18.37 -1.70 -18.27
C PHE A 114 18.81 -3.09 -17.77
N SER A 115 18.90 -3.26 -16.44
CA SER A 115 19.48 -4.46 -15.84
C SER A 115 18.64 -5.72 -16.15
N PRO A 116 19.22 -6.74 -16.81
CA PRO A 116 18.52 -8.00 -17.10
C PRO A 116 18.02 -8.73 -15.85
N ASN A 117 18.75 -8.60 -14.74
CA ASN A 117 18.41 -9.22 -13.46
C ASN A 117 17.14 -8.60 -12.86
N LEU A 118 16.97 -7.29 -13.02
CA LEU A 118 15.79 -6.58 -12.56
C LEU A 118 14.55 -7.02 -13.37
N TYR A 119 14.68 -7.10 -14.70
CA TYR A 119 13.62 -7.60 -15.58
C TYR A 119 13.17 -9.02 -15.20
N ASN A 120 14.12 -9.94 -15.01
CA ASN A 120 13.82 -11.31 -14.60
C ASN A 120 13.21 -11.41 -13.20
N HIS A 121 13.65 -10.55 -12.26
CA HIS A 121 13.07 -10.47 -10.91
C HIS A 121 11.59 -10.04 -10.95
N TYR A 122 11.27 -8.99 -11.74
CA TYR A 122 9.89 -8.55 -11.91
C TYR A 122 9.03 -9.63 -12.57
N LEU A 123 9.53 -10.26 -13.64
CA LEU A 123 8.83 -11.38 -14.29
C LEU A 123 8.53 -12.52 -13.30
N MET A 124 9.49 -12.92 -12.45
CA MET A 124 9.25 -13.95 -11.44
C MET A 124 8.15 -13.56 -10.45
N ARG A 125 8.17 -12.35 -9.88
CA ARG A 125 7.11 -11.89 -8.97
C ARG A 125 5.74 -11.83 -9.64
N MET A 126 5.69 -11.47 -10.93
CA MET A 126 4.43 -11.36 -11.68
C MET A 126 3.87 -12.73 -12.09
N LYS A 127 4.74 -13.73 -12.35
CA LYS A 127 4.31 -15.12 -12.53
C LYS A 127 3.61 -15.67 -11.29
N VAL A 128 4.15 -15.37 -10.11
CA VAL A 128 3.54 -15.76 -8.81
C VAL A 128 2.12 -15.20 -8.65
N ILE A 129 1.81 -14.05 -9.27
CA ILE A 129 0.51 -13.37 -9.21
C ILE A 129 -0.44 -13.85 -10.34
N GLY A 130 0.03 -14.68 -11.27
CA GLY A 130 -0.82 -15.27 -12.32
C GLY A 130 -1.20 -14.36 -13.50
N ILE A 131 -0.56 -13.19 -13.63
CA ILE A 131 -0.85 -12.17 -14.66
C ILE A 131 0.09 -12.24 -15.89
N GLU A 132 0.90 -13.29 -15.98
CA GLU A 132 1.95 -13.48 -17.00
C GLU A 132 1.44 -13.46 -18.45
N LYS A 133 0.23 -14.00 -18.70
CA LYS A 133 -0.39 -14.00 -20.04
C LYS A 133 -0.79 -12.60 -20.48
N ILE A 134 -1.39 -11.82 -19.57
CA ILE A 134 -1.82 -10.44 -19.83
C ILE A 134 -0.60 -9.58 -20.17
N ILE A 135 0.50 -9.78 -19.44
CA ILE A 135 1.73 -9.04 -19.67
C ILE A 135 2.44 -9.49 -20.95
N LYS A 136 2.50 -10.78 -21.30
CA LYS A 136 3.01 -11.18 -22.63
C LYS A 136 2.22 -10.54 -23.77
N LEU A 137 0.91 -10.45 -23.64
CA LEU A 137 0.05 -9.71 -24.58
C LEU A 137 0.34 -8.21 -24.61
N ILE A 138 0.64 -7.59 -23.46
CA ILE A 138 0.96 -6.16 -23.35
C ILE A 138 2.43 -5.84 -23.67
N LEU A 139 3.37 -6.77 -23.55
CA LEU A 139 4.82 -6.54 -23.74
C LEU A 139 5.35 -7.02 -25.09
N LEU A 140 4.80 -8.10 -25.65
CA LEU A 140 5.35 -8.74 -26.87
C LEU A 140 4.55 -8.42 -28.15
N ASN A 141 3.29 -7.99 -28.04
CA ASN A 141 2.39 -7.82 -29.20
C ASN A 141 2.11 -6.37 -29.59
N GLY A 142 2.98 -5.41 -29.25
CA GLY A 142 2.88 -4.06 -29.83
C GLY A 142 3.96 -3.13 -29.38
#